data_AF-A0A929JVV2-F1
#
_entry.id   AF-A0A929JVV2-F1
#
_cell.length_a   1.000
_cell.length_b   1.000
_cell.length_c   1.000
_cell.angle_alpha   90.00
_cell.angle_beta   90.00
_cell.angle_gamma   90.00
#
_symmetry.space_group_name_H-M   'P 1'
#
loop_
_entity.id
_entity.type
_entity.pdbx_description
1 polymer ?
#
loop_
_entity_poly.entity_id
_entity_poly.type
_entity_poly.pdbx_seq_one_letter_code
_entity_poly.pdbx_strand_id
1 'polypeptide(L)'
;PVPYHWDEMKIGPGAPPFKTDRGWLHIYHGVFKTMAGAVYRLGAALHSIDDPARIIGVSDQWILQPEDPWEVSGYVPNVVFTCGAVPENDGTVKIYWGGADTVMCAGTAVIDDLVQLCLSVSRPPL
;
A
#
# COMPACT_ATOMS: atom_id res chain seq x y z
N PRO A 1 6.36 -9.86 -3.05
CA PRO A 1 6.42 -10.18 -4.48
C PRO A 1 5.91 -11.60 -4.76
N VAL A 2 4.83 -11.70 -5.52
CA VAL A 2 4.32 -12.97 -6.04
C VAL A 2 4.56 -13.01 -7.55
N PRO A 3 4.94 -14.17 -8.14
CA PRO A 3 5.09 -14.29 -9.59
C PRO A 3 3.81 -13.91 -10.35
N TYR A 4 3.95 -13.23 -11.50
CA TYR A 4 2.84 -12.74 -12.33
C TYR A 4 1.82 -11.85 -11.59
N HIS A 5 2.25 -11.16 -10.55
CA HIS A 5 1.39 -10.36 -9.69
C HIS A 5 1.80 -8.89 -9.70
N TRP A 6 0.90 -7.99 -9.29
CA TRP A 6 1.12 -6.53 -9.39
C TRP A 6 2.33 -6.00 -8.60
N ASP A 7 2.87 -6.80 -7.68
CA ASP A 7 4.03 -6.48 -6.85
C ASP A 7 5.24 -7.39 -7.13
N GLU A 8 5.25 -8.09 -8.27
CA GLU A 8 6.25 -9.09 -8.64
C GLU A 8 7.67 -8.53 -8.71
N MET A 9 7.86 -7.34 -9.31
CA MET A 9 9.19 -6.84 -9.62
C MET A 9 9.97 -6.49 -8.35
N LYS A 10 9.33 -5.77 -7.43
CA LYS A 10 9.85 -5.43 -6.12
C LYS A 10 8.73 -4.90 -5.23
N ILE A 11 8.94 -5.02 -3.93
CA ILE A 11 8.17 -4.33 -2.90
C ILE A 11 9.10 -3.47 -2.05
N GLY A 12 8.54 -2.48 -1.38
CA GLY A 12 9.26 -1.75 -0.36
C GLY A 12 8.30 -1.13 0.66
N PRO A 13 8.81 -0.87 1.88
CA PRO A 13 8.04 -0.13 2.86
C PRO A 13 7.76 1.28 2.35
N GLY A 14 6.71 1.91 2.87
CA GLY A 14 6.44 3.32 2.63
C GLY A 14 6.18 4.05 3.93
N ALA A 15 4.92 4.11 4.36
CA ALA A 15 4.57 4.72 5.63
C ALA A 15 5.05 3.87 6.82
N PRO A 16 5.44 4.48 7.96
CA PRO A 16 5.64 3.75 9.20
C PRO A 16 4.39 2.92 9.55
N PRO A 17 4.54 1.64 9.92
CA PRO A 17 3.41 0.84 10.39
C PRO A 17 2.76 1.48 11.62
N PHE A 18 1.44 1.43 11.70
CA PHE A 18 0.69 1.94 12.84
C PHE A 18 -0.10 0.82 13.52
N LYS A 19 -0.26 0.96 14.83
CA LYS A 19 -0.91 -0.04 15.67
C LYS A 19 -2.43 0.02 15.49
N THR A 20 -3.05 -1.14 15.34
CA THR A 20 -4.50 -1.36 15.39
C THR A 20 -4.82 -2.41 16.45
N ASP A 21 -6.10 -2.64 16.73
CA ASP A 21 -6.54 -3.71 17.65
C ASP A 21 -6.24 -5.12 17.12
N ARG A 22 -5.93 -5.24 15.82
CA ARG A 22 -5.72 -6.52 15.13
C ARG A 22 -4.26 -6.79 14.77
N GLY A 23 -3.38 -5.80 14.90
CA GLY A 23 -1.97 -5.91 14.53
C GLY A 23 -1.33 -4.57 14.17
N TRP A 24 -0.13 -4.61 13.61
CA TRP A 24 0.48 -3.44 12.98
C TRP A 24 0.10 -3.40 11.51
N LEU A 25 -0.67 -2.39 11.11
CA LEU A 25 -1.05 -2.19 9.72
C LEU A 25 0.05 -1.39 9.00
N HIS A 26 0.49 -1.90 7.87
CA HIS A 26 1.58 -1.36 7.08
C HIS A 26 1.13 -1.16 5.63
N ILE A 27 1.28 0.07 5.13
CA ILE A 27 1.02 0.41 3.74
C ILE A 27 2.36 0.37 2.99
N TYR A 28 2.47 -0.54 2.03
CA TYR A 28 3.68 -0.77 1.25
C TYR A 28 3.42 -0.47 -0.23
N HIS A 29 4.48 -0.26 -0.99
CA HIS A 29 4.38 -0.18 -2.45
C HIS A 29 4.84 -1.49 -3.10
N GLY A 30 4.22 -1.82 -4.21
CA GLY A 30 4.60 -2.93 -5.09
C GLY A 30 4.71 -2.46 -6.52
N VAL A 31 5.61 -3.11 -7.26
CA VAL A 31 5.96 -2.70 -8.62
C VAL A 31 5.70 -3.82 -9.60
N PHE A 32 5.03 -3.48 -10.69
CA PHE A 32 4.88 -4.35 -11.85
C PHE A 32 5.60 -3.77 -13.06
N LYS A 33 6.35 -4.60 -13.78
CA LYS A 33 7.05 -4.19 -15.00
C LYS A 33 6.19 -4.46 -16.23
N THR A 34 5.98 -3.44 -17.04
CA THR A 34 5.32 -3.52 -18.35
C THR A 34 6.34 -3.24 -19.46
N MET A 35 5.91 -3.36 -20.72
CA MET A 35 6.75 -2.96 -21.87
C MET A 35 7.00 -1.44 -21.91
N ALA A 36 6.13 -0.63 -21.30
CA ALA A 36 6.21 0.83 -21.31
C ALA A 36 6.86 1.43 -20.05
N GLY A 37 7.30 0.60 -19.11
CA GLY A 37 7.88 1.05 -17.84
C GLY A 37 7.36 0.29 -16.64
N ALA A 38 7.56 0.84 -15.45
CA ALA A 38 7.10 0.28 -14.20
C ALA A 38 5.78 0.96 -13.75
N VAL A 39 4.88 0.20 -13.16
CA VAL A 39 3.68 0.72 -12.49
C VAL A 39 3.84 0.47 -11.00
N TYR A 40 3.78 1.55 -10.22
CA TYR A 40 3.83 1.49 -8.76
C TYR A 40 2.41 1.58 -8.21
N ARG A 41 2.05 0.63 -7.35
CA ARG A 41 0.76 0.57 -6.65
C ARG A 41 0.98 0.42 -5.16
N LEU A 42 -0.02 0.74 -4.35
CA LEU A 42 0.00 0.54 -2.91
C LEU A 42 -0.76 -0.72 -2.51
N GLY A 43 -0.26 -1.42 -1.50
CA GLY A 43 -0.93 -2.54 -0.85
C GLY A 43 -0.90 -2.39 0.66
N ALA A 44 -1.64 -3.28 1.34
CA ALA A 44 -1.70 -3.33 2.79
C ALA A 44 -1.22 -4.70 3.30
N ALA A 45 -0.44 -4.68 4.39
CA ALA A 45 -0.01 -5.86 5.12
C ALA A 45 -0.25 -5.66 6.62
N LEU A 46 -0.66 -6.73 7.29
CA LEU A 46 -0.92 -6.75 8.71
C LEU A 46 0.10 -7.65 9.41
N HIS A 47 0.77 -7.10 10.41
CA HIS A 47 1.78 -7.79 11.20
C HIS A 47 1.25 -8.06 12.62
N SER A 48 1.78 -9.08 13.30
CA SER A 48 1.38 -9.44 14.65
C SER A 48 1.67 -8.32 15.65
N ILE A 49 0.77 -8.14 16.63
CA ILE A 49 0.89 -7.10 17.66
C ILE A 49 2.11 -7.31 18.56
N ASP A 50 2.43 -8.57 18.85
CA ASP A 50 3.49 -8.99 19.78
C ASP A 50 4.86 -9.09 19.09
N ASP A 51 4.86 -9.44 17.80
CA ASP A 51 6.05 -9.57 16.98
C ASP A 51 5.81 -8.98 15.57
N PRO A 52 6.23 -7.72 15.32
CA PRO A 52 6.06 -7.08 14.02
C PRO A 52 6.80 -7.78 12.86
N ALA A 53 7.78 -8.65 13.15
CA ALA A 53 8.44 -9.44 12.10
C ALA A 53 7.51 -10.51 11.52
N ARG A 54 6.49 -10.93 12.29
CA ARG A 54 5.51 -11.93 11.85
C ARG A 54 4.36 -11.27 11.09
N ILE A 55 4.27 -11.54 9.80
CA ILE A 55 3.14 -11.15 8.97
C ILE A 55 1.97 -12.10 9.22
N ILE A 56 0.79 -11.56 9.49
CA ILE A 56 -0.44 -12.33 9.76
C ILE A 56 -1.47 -12.21 8.64
N GLY A 57 -1.31 -11.25 7.72
CA GLY A 57 -2.12 -11.15 6.51
C GLY A 57 -1.55 -10.14 5.53
N VAL A 58 -1.71 -10.39 4.23
CA VAL A 58 -1.34 -9.45 3.16
C VAL A 58 -2.49 -9.37 2.19
N SER A 59 -2.97 -8.16 1.90
CA SER A 59 -3.98 -7.98 0.85
C SER A 59 -3.43 -8.49 -0.48
N ASP A 60 -4.20 -9.36 -1.14
CA ASP A 60 -3.87 -9.84 -2.49
C ASP A 60 -4.05 -8.70 -3.51
N GLN A 61 -5.04 -7.83 -3.30
CA GLN A 61 -5.28 -6.68 -4.17
C GLN A 61 -4.50 -5.44 -3.72
N TRP A 62 -4.21 -4.56 -4.69
CA TRP A 62 -3.76 -3.21 -4.39
C TRP A 62 -4.90 -2.39 -3.78
N ILE A 63 -4.56 -1.43 -2.92
CA ILE A 63 -5.51 -0.49 -2.32
C ILE A 63 -5.56 0.83 -3.10
N LEU A 64 -4.52 1.12 -3.89
CA LEU A 64 -4.43 2.32 -4.74
C LEU A 64 -3.55 2.01 -5.95
N GLN A 65 -3.98 2.46 -7.12
CA GLN A 65 -3.20 2.46 -8.35
C GLN A 65 -3.26 3.84 -9.03
N PRO A 66 -2.31 4.16 -9.93
CA PRO A 66 -2.35 5.40 -10.68
C PRO A 66 -3.58 5.43 -11.60
N GLU A 67 -4.46 6.39 -11.40
CA GLU A 67 -5.65 6.60 -12.24
C GLU A 67 -5.82 8.08 -12.61
N ASP A 68 -5.51 8.98 -11.68
CA ASP A 68 -5.65 10.41 -11.91
C ASP A 68 -4.55 10.95 -12.84
N PRO A 69 -4.82 12.02 -13.61
CA PRO A 69 -3.85 12.57 -14.56
C PRO A 69 -2.49 12.91 -13.95
N TRP A 70 -2.46 13.35 -12.69
CA TRP A 70 -1.23 13.69 -11.95
C TRP A 70 -0.50 12.47 -11.35
N GLU A 71 -1.07 11.27 -11.45
CA GLU A 71 -0.43 9.99 -11.07
C GLU A 71 0.05 9.23 -12.31
N VAL A 72 -0.68 9.37 -13.41
CA VAL A 72 -0.37 8.75 -14.70
C VAL A 72 0.69 9.55 -15.47
N SER A 73 0.73 10.88 -15.33
CA SER A 73 1.65 11.76 -16.06
C SER A 73 2.44 12.68 -15.12
N GLY A 74 3.76 12.71 -15.29
CA GLY A 74 4.70 13.51 -14.48
C GLY A 74 6.15 13.18 -14.81
N TYR A 75 7.07 13.45 -13.87
CA TYR A 75 8.49 13.12 -13.99
C TYR A 75 8.73 11.62 -14.16
N VAL A 76 7.99 10.79 -13.39
CA VAL A 76 7.95 9.34 -13.59
C VAL A 76 6.48 8.91 -13.72
N PRO A 77 6.00 8.51 -14.91
CA PRO A 77 4.60 8.18 -15.12
C PRO A 77 4.18 6.88 -14.40
N ASN A 78 2.89 6.75 -14.09
CA ASN A 78 2.27 5.59 -13.45
C ASN A 78 2.83 5.27 -12.05
N VAL A 79 2.94 6.30 -11.21
CA VAL A 79 3.43 6.17 -9.84
C VAL A 79 2.42 6.66 -8.83
N VAL A 80 2.04 5.76 -7.91
CA VAL A 80 1.57 6.12 -6.57
C VAL A 80 2.54 5.53 -5.55
N PHE A 81 3.14 6.37 -4.71
CA PHE A 81 4.17 5.95 -3.75
C PHE A 81 3.88 6.50 -2.36
N THR A 82 3.62 5.64 -1.37
CA THR A 82 3.22 6.08 -0.03
C THR A 82 4.40 6.63 0.77
N CYS A 83 4.19 7.81 1.36
CA CYS A 83 5.17 8.53 2.17
C CYS A 83 4.71 8.73 3.61
N GLY A 84 3.42 8.50 3.91
CA GLY A 84 2.88 8.65 5.26
C GLY A 84 1.47 8.09 5.37
N ALA A 85 1.15 7.58 6.56
CA ALA A 85 -0.17 7.12 6.94
C ALA A 85 -0.42 7.57 8.39
N VAL A 86 -1.46 8.38 8.60
CA VAL A 86 -1.77 8.99 9.89
C VAL A 86 -3.16 8.53 10.33
N PRO A 87 -3.26 7.64 11.32
CA PRO A 87 -4.53 7.25 11.92
C PRO A 87 -5.20 8.44 12.60
N GLU A 88 -6.51 8.52 12.43
CA GLU A 88 -7.37 9.55 13.02
C GLU A 88 -8.25 8.93 14.12
N ASN A 89 -8.79 9.77 15.01
CA ASN A 89 -9.58 9.30 16.15
C ASN A 89 -10.96 8.72 15.77
N ASP A 90 -11.38 8.88 14.52
CA ASP A 90 -12.66 8.41 13.99
C ASP A 90 -12.58 7.01 13.35
N GLY A 91 -11.43 6.33 13.47
CA GLY A 91 -11.20 5.01 12.87
C GLY A 91 -10.79 5.05 11.40
N THR A 92 -10.53 6.25 10.86
CA THR A 92 -9.96 6.41 9.52
C THR A 92 -8.44 6.61 9.56
N VAL A 93 -7.80 6.48 8.40
CA VAL A 93 -6.39 6.80 8.19
C VAL A 93 -6.25 7.73 6.99
N LYS A 94 -5.49 8.81 7.17
CA LYS A 94 -5.05 9.66 6.06
C LYS A 94 -3.78 9.10 5.47
N ILE A 95 -3.82 8.72 4.20
CA ILE A 95 -2.69 8.21 3.44
C ILE A 95 -2.17 9.33 2.54
N TYR A 96 -0.86 9.56 2.58
CA TYR A 96 -0.15 10.53 1.75
C TYR A 96 0.71 9.77 0.75
N TRP A 97 0.62 10.14 -0.53
CA TRP A 97 1.42 9.52 -1.58
C TRP A 97 1.95 10.55 -2.58
N GLY A 98 3.10 10.23 -3.17
CA GLY A 98 3.60 10.92 -4.35
C GLY A 98 2.87 10.43 -5.60
N GLY A 99 2.39 11.37 -6.42
CA GLY A 99 1.80 11.11 -7.73
C GLY A 99 2.81 11.45 -8.83
N ALA A 100 3.10 10.47 -9.69
CA ALA A 100 4.00 10.57 -10.84
C ALA A 100 5.39 11.21 -10.54
N ASP A 101 5.94 11.02 -9.34
CA ASP A 101 7.13 11.70 -8.81
C ASP A 101 7.09 13.24 -8.98
N THR A 102 5.89 13.83 -8.94
CA THR A 102 5.68 15.25 -9.29
C THR A 102 4.86 16.00 -8.25
N VAL A 103 3.81 15.38 -7.73
CA VAL A 103 2.89 15.99 -6.77
C VAL A 103 2.78 15.18 -5.49
N MET A 104 2.27 15.80 -4.43
CA MET A 104 1.82 15.12 -3.22
C MET A 104 0.29 15.08 -3.20
N CYS A 105 -0.25 13.89 -3.00
CA CYS A 105 -1.68 13.61 -2.90
C CYS A 105 -2.00 13.11 -1.49
N ALA A 106 -3.28 13.19 -1.12
CA ALA A 106 -3.78 12.68 0.14
C ALA A 106 -5.20 12.14 -0.04
N GLY A 107 -5.54 11.14 0.76
CA GLY A 107 -6.81 10.44 0.72
C GLY A 107 -7.08 9.74 2.04
N THR A 108 -8.33 9.35 2.24
CA THR A 108 -8.79 8.75 3.49
C THR A 108 -9.33 7.34 3.24
N ALA A 109 -8.99 6.41 4.12
CA ALA A 109 -9.55 5.06 4.14
C ALA A 109 -10.01 4.70 5.55
N VAL A 110 -10.95 3.76 5.67
CA VAL A 110 -11.34 3.19 6.97
C VAL A 110 -10.32 2.12 7.37
N ILE A 111 -9.80 2.18 8.60
CA ILE A 111 -8.76 1.25 9.06
C ILE A 111 -9.27 -0.19 9.05
N ASP A 112 -10.49 -0.41 9.52
CA ASP A 112 -11.09 -1.74 9.58
C ASP A 112 -11.23 -2.39 8.20
N ASP A 113 -11.54 -1.63 7.16
CA ASP A 113 -11.63 -2.15 5.78
C ASP A 113 -10.25 -2.62 5.29
N LEU A 114 -9.19 -1.86 5.57
CA LEU A 114 -7.81 -2.25 5.23
C LEU A 114 -7.35 -3.50 5.99
N VAL A 115 -7.72 -3.60 7.27
CA VAL A 115 -7.46 -4.79 8.09
C VAL A 115 -8.23 -5.99 7.53
N GLN A 116 -9.50 -5.83 7.17
CA GLN A 116 -10.31 -6.89 6.60
C GLN A 116 -9.79 -7.34 5.24
N LEU A 117 -9.31 -6.43 4.38
CA LEU A 117 -8.64 -6.79 3.13
C LEU A 117 -7.45 -7.71 3.38
N CYS A 118 -6.64 -7.41 4.40
CA CYS A 118 -5.48 -8.25 4.76
C CYS A 118 -5.87 -9.64 5.28
N LEU A 119 -7.07 -9.81 5.83
CA LEU A 119 -7.52 -11.06 6.47
C LEU A 119 -8.46 -11.90 5.59
N SER A 120 -9.31 -11.27 4.80
CA SER A 120 -10.36 -11.94 4.01
C SER A 120 -9.96 -12.19 2.56
N VAL A 121 -9.29 -11.23 1.93
CA VAL A 121 -8.73 -11.33 0.58
C VAL A 121 -7.21 -11.45 0.71
N SER A 122 -6.79 -12.40 1.54
CA SER A 122 -5.41 -12.55 1.94
C SER A 122 -4.66 -13.51 1.02
N ARG A 123 -3.40 -13.18 0.75
CA ARG A 123 -2.44 -14.10 0.16
C ARG A 123 -1.41 -14.57 1.19
N PRO A 124 -0.77 -15.73 0.99
CA PRO A 124 0.27 -16.19 1.89
C PRO A 124 1.37 -15.13 2.04
N PRO A 125 1.81 -14.83 3.27
CA PRO A 125 3.03 -14.05 3.47
C PRO A 125 4.22 -14.81 2.89
N LEU A 126 5.25 -14.06 2.45
CA LEU A 126 6.52 -14.61 1.98
C LEU A 126 7.26 -15.36 3.08
#